data_AF-A0A1E7Z4B2-F1
#
_entry.id   AF-A0A1E7Z4B2-F1
#
_cell.length_a   1.000
_cell.length_b   1.000
_cell.length_c   1.000
_cell.angle_alpha   90.00
_cell.angle_beta   90.00
_cell.angle_gamma   90.00
#
_symmetry.space_group_name_H-M   'P 1'
#
loop_
_entity.id
_entity.type
_entity.pdbx_description
1 polymer ?
#
loop_
_entity_poly.entity_id
_entity_poly.type
_entity_poly.pdbx_seq_one_letter_code
_entity_poly.pdbx_strand_id
1 'polypeptide(L)'
;MSVSTIPTNDVFKDLCLILRLHKDKDYIEELFIRKGWDVSRAKINAWSKRAGDFNRDFRPMPEKALRDFIDALKEEKLIEDDSSAV
;
A
#
# COMPACT_ATOMS: atom_id res chain seq x y z
N MET A 1 -22.80 0.42 14.41
CA MET A 1 -21.66 -0.45 14.08
C MET A 1 -20.54 0.46 13.62
N SER A 2 -19.47 0.63 14.41
CA SER A 2 -18.30 1.39 13.95
C SER A 2 -17.62 0.57 12.87
N VAL A 3 -17.83 0.94 11.61
CA VAL A 3 -17.02 0.41 10.51
C VAL A 3 -15.59 0.84 10.85
N SER A 4 -14.75 -0.09 11.26
CA SER A 4 -13.33 0.17 11.49
C SER A 4 -12.71 0.46 10.13
N THR A 5 -12.75 1.72 9.72
CA THR A 5 -12.17 2.17 8.46
C THR A 5 -10.67 2.08 8.61
N ILE A 6 -10.06 1.08 7.96
CA ILE A 6 -8.61 0.96 7.90
C ILE A 6 -8.07 2.26 7.26
N PRO A 7 -7.12 2.97 7.89
CA PRO A 7 -6.51 4.16 7.31
C PRO A 7 -5.52 3.74 6.21
N THR A 8 -6.05 3.35 5.06
CA THR A 8 -5.32 2.61 4.02
C THR A 8 -4.06 3.33 3.53
N ASN A 9 -4.13 4.64 3.31
CA ASN A 9 -2.98 5.46 2.92
C ASN A 9 -1.88 5.48 3.99
N ASP A 10 -2.26 5.57 5.27
CA ASP A 10 -1.29 5.62 6.37
C ASP A 10 -0.57 4.28 6.48
N VAL A 11 -1.32 3.17 6.42
CA VAL A 11 -0.76 1.81 6.41
C VAL A 11 0.18 1.62 5.21
N PHE A 12 -0.25 1.99 4.01
CA PHE A 12 0.58 1.88 2.81
C PHE A 12 1.88 2.68 2.92
N LYS A 13 1.79 3.93 3.39
CA LYS A 13 2.95 4.79 3.61
C LYS A 13 3.92 4.17 4.62
N ASP A 14 3.40 3.72 5.76
CA ASP A 14 4.23 3.20 6.83
C ASP A 14 4.87 1.87 6.41
N LEU A 15 4.17 0.98 5.68
CA LEU A 15 4.76 -0.22 5.06
C LEU A 15 5.91 0.13 4.10
N CYS A 16 5.70 1.10 3.19
CA CYS A 16 6.75 1.54 2.26
C CYS A 16 7.99 2.10 2.99
N LEU A 17 7.81 2.75 4.14
CA LEU A 17 8.90 3.30 4.94
C LEU A 17 9.65 2.18 5.68
N ILE A 18 8.93 1.29 6.37
CA ILE A 18 9.48 0.17 7.15
C ILE A 18 10.28 -0.76 6.25
N LEU A 19 9.73 -1.14 5.10
CA LEU A 19 10.39 -2.00 4.12
C LEU A 19 11.41 -1.26 3.23
N ARG A 20 11.61 0.05 3.46
CA ARG A 20 12.51 0.93 2.70
C ARG A 20 12.24 1.00 1.19
N LEU A 21 11.02 0.67 0.76
CA LEU A 21 10.58 0.72 -0.64
C LEU A 21 10.18 2.14 -1.09
N HIS A 22 9.98 3.08 -0.16
CA HIS A 22 9.41 4.41 -0.43
C HIS A 22 10.11 5.24 -1.54
N LYS A 23 11.38 4.95 -1.86
CA LYS A 23 12.13 5.63 -2.94
C LYS A 23 12.02 4.94 -4.29
N ASP A 24 11.72 3.64 -4.30
CA ASP A 24 11.67 2.83 -5.50
C ASP A 24 10.22 2.73 -6.01
N LYS A 25 9.82 3.77 -6.76
CA LYS A 25 8.47 3.84 -7.30
C LYS A 25 8.22 2.84 -8.42
N ASP A 26 9.27 2.44 -9.12
CA ASP A 26 9.18 1.47 -10.20
C ASP A 26 8.92 0.08 -9.64
N TYR A 27 9.64 -0.30 -8.59
CA TYR A 27 9.37 -1.56 -7.90
C TYR A 27 7.97 -1.60 -7.27
N ILE A 28 7.52 -0.52 -6.64
CA ILE A 28 6.15 -0.45 -6.09
C ILE A 28 5.12 -0.59 -7.21
N GLU A 29 5.33 0.06 -8.35
CA GLU A 29 4.46 -0.06 -9.54
C GLU A 29 4.42 -1.51 -10.05
N GLU A 30 5.56 -2.19 -10.13
CA GLU A 30 5.63 -3.60 -10.51
C GLU A 30 4.84 -4.52 -9.57
N LEU A 31 4.89 -4.29 -8.25
CA LEU A 31 4.11 -5.07 -7.27
C LEU A 31 2.60 -4.93 -7.53
N PHE A 32 2.14 -3.74 -7.89
CA PHE A 32 0.74 -3.52 -8.27
C PHE A 32 0.38 -4.17 -9.60
N ILE A 33 1.23 -4.07 -10.61
CA ILE A 33 1.02 -4.67 -11.93
C ILE A 33 0.84 -6.18 -11.83
N ARG A 34 1.63 -6.87 -10.99
CA ARG A 34 1.51 -8.32 -10.77
C ARG A 34 0.17 -8.74 -10.19
N LYS A 35 -0.51 -7.82 -9.48
CA LYS A 35 -1.87 -8.01 -8.95
C LYS A 35 -2.96 -7.49 -9.89
N GLY A 36 -2.61 -7.15 -11.12
CA GLY A 36 -3.55 -6.67 -12.15
C GLY A 36 -3.96 -5.20 -11.97
N TRP A 37 -3.20 -4.43 -11.19
CA TRP A 37 -3.44 -3.00 -11.02
C TRP A 37 -2.56 -2.17 -11.94
N ASP A 38 -3.18 -1.27 -12.71
CA ASP A 38 -2.49 -0.18 -13.40
C ASP A 38 -2.42 1.05 -12.48
N VAL A 39 -1.22 1.31 -11.94
CA VAL A 39 -0.97 2.35 -10.93
C VAL A 39 0.25 3.17 -11.34
N SER A 40 0.01 4.38 -11.84
CA SER A 40 1.10 5.30 -12.16
C SER A 40 1.86 5.80 -10.91
N ARG A 41 3.12 6.20 -11.11
CA ARG A 41 3.93 6.89 -10.08
C ARG A 41 3.21 8.05 -9.39
N ALA A 42 2.42 8.84 -10.12
CA ALA A 42 1.64 9.94 -9.55
C ALA A 42 0.58 9.44 -8.55
N LYS A 43 -0.07 8.31 -8.85
CA LYS A 43 -1.04 7.66 -7.98
C LYS A 43 -0.37 7.07 -6.74
N ILE A 44 0.80 6.44 -6.88
CA ILE A 44 1.62 5.96 -5.74
C ILE A 44 1.99 7.13 -4.82
N ASN A 45 2.38 8.28 -5.39
CA ASN A 45 2.72 9.48 -4.62
C ASN A 45 1.52 10.05 -3.87
N ALA A 46 0.34 10.04 -4.48
CA ALA A 46 -0.91 10.43 -3.84
C ALA A 46 -1.29 9.48 -2.69
N TRP A 47 -1.14 8.17 -2.89
CA TRP A 47 -1.39 7.14 -1.86
C TRP A 47 -0.40 7.21 -0.70
N SER A 48 0.82 7.71 -0.94
CA SER A 48 1.85 7.91 0.08
C SER A 48 1.61 9.14 0.98
N LYS A 49 0.50 9.88 0.81
CA LYS A 49 0.12 11.03 1.65
C LYS A 49 -0.79 10.56 2.80
N ARG A 50 -0.56 11.06 4.02
CA ARG A 50 -1.35 10.68 5.20
C ARG A 50 -2.79 11.20 5.08
N ALA A 51 -3.73 10.49 5.70
CA ALA A 51 -5.09 10.99 5.83
C ALA A 51 -5.12 12.16 6.85
N GLY A 52 -5.89 13.21 6.56
CA GLY A 52 -6.07 14.36 7.46
C GLY A 52 -5.11 15.54 7.25
N ASP A 53 -4.00 15.36 6.52
CA ASP A 53 -3.20 16.49 6.04
C ASP A 53 -3.95 17.20 4.90
N PHE A 54 -4.09 18.53 4.96
CA PHE A 54 -4.72 19.31 3.89
C PHE A 54 -3.81 19.31 2.64
N ASN A 55 -3.93 18.26 1.82
CA ASN A 55 -3.12 18.06 0.64
C ASN A 55 -4.01 17.96 -0.61
N ARG A 56 -3.83 18.89 -1.55
CA ARG A 56 -4.62 18.94 -2.80
C ARG A 56 -4.46 17.69 -3.67
N ASP A 57 -3.34 17.00 -3.53
CA ASP A 57 -3.01 15.78 -4.27
C ASP A 57 -3.35 14.51 -3.50
N PHE A 58 -4.01 14.63 -2.34
CA PHE A 58 -4.51 13.46 -1.62
C PHE A 58 -5.52 12.69 -2.50
N ARG A 59 -5.31 11.38 -2.56
CA ARG A 59 -6.27 10.43 -3.13
C ARG A 59 -6.40 9.26 -2.17
N PRO A 60 -7.63 8.86 -1.81
CA PRO A 60 -7.84 7.71 -0.95
C PRO A 60 -7.39 6.44 -1.67
N MET A 61 -6.65 5.60 -0.97
CA MET A 61 -6.27 4.27 -1.42
C MET A 61 -7.42 3.30 -1.17
N PRO A 62 -7.90 2.57 -2.19
CA PRO A 62 -8.89 1.52 -1.99
C PRO A 62 -8.36 0.42 -1.06
N GLU A 63 -9.21 -0.11 -0.17
CA GLU A 63 -8.81 -1.20 0.74
C GLU A 63 -8.32 -2.44 -0.03
N LYS A 64 -8.98 -2.77 -1.14
CA LYS A 64 -8.55 -3.87 -2.01
C LYS A 64 -7.12 -3.67 -2.53
N ALA A 65 -6.77 -2.45 -2.96
CA ALA A 65 -5.43 -2.16 -3.42
C ALA A 65 -4.40 -2.36 -2.31
N LEU A 66 -4.73 -2.00 -1.06
CA LEU A 66 -3.83 -2.24 0.08
C LEU A 66 -3.65 -3.73 0.36
N ARG A 67 -4.75 -4.50 0.34
CA ARG A 67 -4.70 -5.95 0.55
C ARG A 67 -3.86 -6.64 -0.52
N ASP A 68 -4.06 -6.29 -1.79
CA ASP A 68 -3.31 -6.85 -2.91
C ASP A 68 -1.82 -6.46 -2.84
N PHE A 69 -1.50 -5.23 -2.40
CA PHE A 69 -0.12 -4.82 -2.16
C PHE A 69 0.55 -5.65 -1.05
N ILE A 70 -0.13 -5.86 0.09
CA ILE A 70 0.37 -6.70 1.19
C ILE A 70 0.58 -8.14 0.69
N ASP A 71 -0.34 -8.66 -0.11
CA ASP A 71 -0.24 -9.99 -0.69
C ASP A 71 0.99 -10.12 -1.62
N ALA A 72 1.26 -9.11 -2.46
CA ALA A 72 2.47 -9.06 -3.27
C ALA A 72 3.75 -9.03 -2.42
N LEU A 73 3.76 -8.33 -1.29
CA LEU A 73 4.90 -8.30 -0.36
C LEU A 73 5.14 -9.67 0.31
N LYS A 74 4.08 -10.44 0.59
CA LYS A 74 4.18 -11.82 1.11
C LYS A 74 4.79 -12.76 0.08
N GLU A 75 4.37 -12.65 -1.18
CA GLU A 75 4.93 -13.45 -2.28
C GLU A 75 6.42 -13.19 -2.50
N GLU A 76 6.86 -11.94 -2.31
CA GLU A 76 8.28 -11.55 -2.34
C GLU A 76 9.05 -11.98 -1.07
N LYS A 77 8.37 -12.58 -0.08
CA LYS A 77 8.93 -12.94 1.23
C LYS A 77 9.53 -11.75 1.98
N LEU A 78 9.04 -10.55 1.70
CA LEU A 78 9.42 -9.32 2.42
C LEU A 78 8.72 -9.23 3.78
N ILE A 79 7.61 -9.94 3.93
CA ILE A 79 6.87 -10.11 5.16
C ILE A 79 6.41 -11.57 5.27
N GLU A 80 6.36 -12.11 6.48
CA GLU A 80 5.92 -13.48 6.73
C GLU A 80 4.39 -13.57 6.67
N ASP A 81 3.90 -14.66 6.11
CA ASP A 81 2.50 -15.04 6.25
C ASP A 81 2.38 -15.86 7.52
N ASP A 82 1.83 -15.28 8.58
CA ASP A 82 1.51 -16.01 9.82
C ASP A 82 0.23 -16.85 9.63
N SER A 83 0.21 -17.68 8.59
CA SER A 83 -0.77 -18.76 8.41
C SER A 83 -0.40 -20.01 9.22
N SER A 84 0.48 -19.86 10.24
CA SER A 84 0.88 -20.89 11.21
C SER A 84 0.30 -20.68 12.61
N ALA A 85 -0.77 -19.89 12.76
CA ALA A 85 -1.61 -19.93 13.95
C ALA A 85 -2.64 -21.07 13.80
N VAL A 86 -2.29 -22.22 14.39
CA VAL A 86 -3.14 -23.39 14.64
C VAL A 86 -4.42 -23.00 15.38
#